data_AF-A0A9X5YYT6-F1
#
_entry.id   AF-A0A9X5YYT6-F1
#
_cell.length_a   1.000
_cell.length_b   1.000
_cell.length_c   1.000
_cell.angle_alpha   90.00
_cell.angle_beta   90.00
_cell.angle_gamma   90.00
#
_symmetry.space_group_name_H-M   'P 1'
#
loop_
_entity.id
_entity.type
_entity.pdbx_description
1 polymer ?
#
loop_
_entity_poly.entity_id
_entity_poly.type
_entity_poly.pdbx_seq_one_letter_code
_entity_poly.pdbx_strand_id
1 'polypeptide(L)'
;MSESTTPTDSPNKWVADHTRTYVESGGEEGHLWYGPDGSLAEGVPTLLLTTIGRRSGQPRRTALIYSQDGDDYLVVASKGGAQAHPLWYRNLVDNPEVELQVKADAFKATARTATPQEKARLWPKMVEVWPPYTDYQKRTDRDIPVVVLTSVS
;
A
#
# COMPACT_ATOMS: atom_id res chain seq x y z
N MET A 1 -13.38 -19.25 15.04
CA MET A 1 -12.86 -17.92 15.43
C MET A 1 -11.36 -18.00 15.21
N SER A 2 -10.84 -17.42 14.11
CA SER A 2 -9.41 -17.44 13.83
C SER A 2 -8.73 -16.52 14.83
N GLU A 3 -7.73 -17.02 15.56
CA GLU A 3 -6.83 -16.17 16.32
C GLU A 3 -6.24 -15.13 15.35
N SER A 4 -6.49 -13.85 15.61
CA SER A 4 -5.85 -12.77 14.86
C SER A 4 -4.37 -12.82 15.21
N THR A 5 -3.58 -13.43 14.33
CA THR A 5 -2.13 -13.42 14.46
C THR A 5 -1.66 -12.02 14.11
N THR A 6 -1.05 -11.34 15.08
CA THR A 6 -0.46 -10.01 14.87
C THR A 6 0.44 -10.03 13.63
N PRO A 7 0.20 -9.18 12.63
CA PRO A 7 1.00 -9.18 11.41
C PRO A 7 2.43 -8.75 11.69
N THR A 8 3.37 -9.34 10.95
CA THR A 8 4.76 -8.88 10.98
C THR A 8 4.92 -7.67 10.06
N ASP A 9 5.48 -6.58 10.59
CA ASP A 9 5.76 -5.37 9.83
C ASP A 9 6.99 -5.51 8.92
N SER A 10 7.18 -4.54 8.02
CA SER A 10 8.32 -4.48 7.09
C SER A 10 9.67 -4.61 7.82
N PRO A 11 10.66 -5.35 7.29
CA PRO A 11 12.01 -5.40 7.86
C PRO A 11 12.80 -4.09 7.62
N ASN A 12 12.30 -3.19 6.78
CA ASN A 12 12.89 -1.85 6.63
C ASN A 12 12.53 -1.03 7.87
N LYS A 13 13.55 -0.64 8.66
CA LYS A 13 13.37 0.03 9.95
C LYS A 13 12.47 1.26 9.87
N TRP A 14 12.67 2.12 8.87
CA TRP A 14 11.86 3.33 8.73
C TRP A 14 10.39 3.00 8.43
N VAL A 15 10.12 2.03 7.54
CA VAL A 15 8.74 1.58 7.27
C VAL A 15 8.11 0.97 8.53
N ALA A 16 8.89 0.20 9.30
CA ALA A 16 8.42 -0.40 10.54
C ALA A 16 8.08 0.66 11.60
N ASP A 17 8.96 1.66 11.78
CA ASP A 17 8.73 2.75 12.72
C ASP A 17 7.48 3.56 12.34
N HIS A 18 7.33 3.91 11.06
CA HIS A 18 6.13 4.59 10.55
C HIS A 18 4.87 3.74 10.76
N THR A 19 4.92 2.45 10.45
CA THR A 19 3.79 1.52 10.65
C THR A 19 3.43 1.43 12.14
N ARG A 20 4.42 1.36 13.03
CA ARG A 20 4.19 1.34 14.48
C ARG A 20 3.52 2.62 14.97
N THR A 21 4.02 3.80 14.59
CA THR A 21 3.39 5.09 14.94
C THR A 21 1.93 5.13 14.46
N TYR A 22 1.67 4.65 13.25
CA TYR A 22 0.32 4.56 12.72
C TYR A 22 -0.57 3.69 13.60
N VAL A 23 -0.12 2.49 13.96
CA VAL A 23 -0.91 1.53 14.75
C VAL A 23 -1.13 2.01 16.18
N GLU A 24 -0.08 2.49 16.85
CA GLU A 24 -0.13 2.91 18.25
C GLU A 24 -1.04 4.14 18.47
N SER A 25 -1.14 5.02 17.47
CA SER A 25 -2.02 6.19 17.49
C SER A 25 -3.43 5.90 16.95
N GLY A 26 -3.74 4.66 16.54
CA GLY A 26 -5.01 4.37 15.87
C GLY A 26 -5.18 5.11 14.53
N GLY A 27 -4.09 5.53 13.89
CA GLY A 27 -4.08 6.24 12.61
C GLY A 27 -4.30 7.76 12.72
N GLU A 28 -4.29 8.33 13.92
CA GLU A 28 -4.21 9.79 14.10
C GLU A 28 -2.85 10.32 13.62
N GLU A 29 -1.77 9.59 13.94
CA GLU A 29 -0.43 9.83 13.42
C GLU A 29 -0.10 8.83 12.31
N GLY A 30 0.85 9.19 11.44
CA GLY A 30 1.30 8.31 10.35
C GLY A 30 0.35 8.23 9.15
N HIS A 31 -0.94 8.54 9.28
CA HIS A 31 -1.86 8.58 8.14
C HIS A 31 -1.40 9.58 7.08
N LEU A 32 -1.04 10.80 7.47
CA LEU A 32 -0.33 11.74 6.61
C LEU A 32 1.17 11.58 6.82
N TRP A 33 1.88 11.20 5.77
CA TRP A 33 3.33 11.08 5.78
C TRP A 33 4.00 12.34 5.21
N TYR A 34 4.89 12.96 6.00
CA TYR A 34 5.50 14.26 5.68
C TYR A 34 6.90 14.15 5.05
N GLY A 35 7.33 12.96 4.64
CA GLY A 35 8.71 12.73 4.20
C GLY A 35 9.64 12.39 5.37
N PRO A 36 10.90 11.98 5.10
CA PRO A 36 11.87 11.66 6.15
C PRO A 36 12.34 12.89 6.94
N ASP A 37 12.19 14.09 6.39
CA ASP A 37 12.66 15.37 6.92
C ASP A 37 11.54 16.42 7.06
N GLY A 38 10.27 16.02 6.89
CA GLY A 38 9.14 16.95 6.90
C GLY A 38 9.00 17.81 5.64
N SER A 39 9.73 17.49 4.56
CA SER A 39 9.73 18.27 3.32
C SER A 39 8.39 18.31 2.57
N LEU A 40 7.47 17.38 2.87
CA LEU A 40 6.14 17.34 2.25
C LEU A 40 5.17 18.15 3.11
N ALA A 41 5.07 19.46 2.88
CA ALA A 41 4.30 20.39 3.72
C ALA A 41 2.82 19.96 3.95
N GLU A 42 2.17 19.41 2.93
CA GLU A 42 0.78 18.96 3.00
C GLU A 42 0.63 17.49 3.46
N GLY A 43 1.75 16.77 3.58
CA GLY A 43 1.77 15.33 3.79
C GLY A 43 1.21 14.55 2.61
N VAL A 44 1.38 13.22 2.66
CA VAL A 44 0.86 12.30 1.65
C VAL A 44 0.05 11.22 2.34
N PRO A 45 -1.20 10.94 1.91
CA PRO A 45 -2.05 9.95 2.56
C PRO A 45 -1.48 8.54 2.42
N THR A 46 -1.47 7.82 3.53
CA THR A 46 -1.06 6.43 3.61
C THR A 46 -2.11 5.58 4.33
N LEU A 47 -2.12 4.30 3.99
CA LEU A 47 -2.92 3.27 4.66
C LEU A 47 -2.01 2.11 5.06
N LEU A 48 -2.46 1.25 5.97
CA LEU A 48 -1.79 -0.01 6.24
C LEU A 48 -2.45 -1.13 5.45
N LEU A 49 -1.64 -1.88 4.72
CA LEU A 49 -2.04 -3.07 4.00
C LEU A 49 -1.49 -4.30 4.71
N THR A 50 -2.37 -5.23 5.10
CA THR A 50 -2.00 -6.55 5.59
C THR A 50 -2.29 -7.61 4.53
N THR A 51 -1.28 -8.40 4.17
CA THR A 51 -1.36 -9.51 3.20
C THR A 51 -0.94 -10.81 3.86
N ILE A 52 -1.33 -11.96 3.30
CA ILE A 52 -0.78 -13.26 3.73
C ILE A 52 0.50 -13.56 2.95
N GLY A 53 1.60 -13.80 3.67
CA GLY A 53 2.90 -14.10 3.07
C GLY A 53 2.86 -15.40 2.28
N ARG A 54 2.90 -15.34 0.95
CA ARG A 54 2.71 -16.49 0.03
C ARG A 54 3.60 -17.71 0.27
N ARG A 55 4.76 -17.51 0.90
CA ARG A 55 5.70 -18.59 1.28
C ARG A 55 5.59 -19.00 2.74
N SER A 56 5.24 -18.06 3.62
CA SER A 56 5.26 -18.27 5.07
C SER A 56 3.90 -18.60 5.67
N GLY A 57 2.80 -18.31 4.98
CA GLY A 57 1.45 -18.34 5.53
C GLY A 57 1.16 -17.26 6.59
N GLN A 58 2.18 -16.54 7.07
CA GLN A 58 2.05 -15.53 8.11
C GLN A 58 1.54 -14.18 7.57
N PRO A 59 0.71 -13.44 8.34
CA PRO A 59 0.30 -12.08 7.99
C PRO A 59 1.48 -11.10 7.96
N ARG A 60 1.50 -10.21 6.95
CA ARG A 60 2.55 -9.22 6.69
C ARG A 60 1.92 -7.86 6.46
N ARG A 61 2.37 -6.85 7.19
CA ARG A 61 1.82 -5.49 7.13
C ARG A 61 2.85 -4.47 6.64
N THR A 62 2.38 -3.48 5.89
CA THR A 62 3.20 -2.36 5.40
C THR A 62 2.34 -1.12 5.21
N ALA A 63 2.88 0.05 5.54
CA ALA A 63 2.31 1.33 5.13
C ALA A 63 2.54 1.56 3.62
N LEU A 64 1.53 2.09 2.93
CA LEU A 64 1.58 2.45 1.50
C LEU A 64 0.88 3.78 1.25
N ILE A 65 1.45 4.59 0.37
CA ILE A 65 0.75 5.75 -0.22
C ILE A 65 -0.46 5.24 -0.99
N TYR A 66 -1.60 5.92 -0.85
CA TYR A 66 -2.83 5.55 -1.54
C TYR A 66 -3.57 6.75 -2.13
N SER A 67 -4.47 6.47 -3.07
CA SER A 67 -5.51 7.39 -3.54
C SER A 67 -6.85 6.63 -3.60
N GLN A 68 -7.93 7.30 -4.01
CA GLN A 68 -9.25 6.69 -4.15
C GLN A 68 -9.82 6.86 -5.55
N ASP A 69 -10.66 5.91 -5.95
CA ASP A 69 -11.50 5.96 -7.15
C ASP A 69 -12.90 5.46 -6.81
N GLY A 70 -13.82 6.39 -6.54
CA GLY A 70 -15.09 6.04 -5.92
C GLY A 70 -14.86 5.48 -4.51
N ASP A 71 -15.43 4.31 -4.24
CA ASP A 71 -15.30 3.61 -2.95
C ASP A 71 -14.04 2.73 -2.87
N ASP A 72 -13.31 2.58 -3.97
CA ASP A 72 -12.10 1.76 -4.03
C ASP A 72 -10.85 2.54 -3.59
N TYR A 73 -9.91 1.84 -2.96
CA TYR A 73 -8.58 2.35 -2.66
C TYR A 73 -7.56 1.90 -3.70
N LEU A 74 -6.62 2.77 -4.02
CA LEU A 74 -5.58 2.55 -5.02
C LEU A 74 -4.20 2.55 -4.36
N VAL A 75 -3.37 1.54 -4.61
CA VAL A 75 -1.95 1.52 -4.19
C VAL A 75 -1.05 1.12 -5.35
N VAL A 76 0.23 1.52 -5.30
CA VAL A 76 1.19 1.28 -6.40
C VAL A 76 2.33 0.38 -5.97
N ALA A 77 2.51 -0.74 -6.69
CA ALA A 77 3.60 -1.69 -6.51
C ALA A 77 4.92 -1.22 -7.17
N SER A 78 5.34 0.01 -6.84
CA SER A 78 6.48 0.68 -7.44
C SER A 78 7.82 0.21 -6.92
N LYS A 79 7.95 -0.03 -5.61
CA LYS A 79 9.23 -0.31 -4.92
C LYS A 79 10.36 0.64 -5.38
N GLY A 80 10.05 1.93 -5.53
CA GLY A 80 11.01 2.95 -5.98
C GLY A 80 11.56 2.76 -7.41
N GLY A 81 10.87 1.99 -8.26
CA GLY A 81 11.36 1.65 -9.60
C GLY A 81 12.33 0.46 -9.63
N ALA A 82 12.44 -0.31 -8.55
CA ALA A 82 13.29 -1.51 -8.54
C ALA A 82 12.82 -2.54 -9.59
N GLN A 83 13.77 -3.31 -10.15
CA GLN A 83 13.51 -4.34 -11.16
C GLN A 83 12.56 -5.46 -10.69
N ALA A 84 12.52 -5.74 -9.38
CA ALA A 84 11.62 -6.73 -8.80
C ALA A 84 10.40 -6.08 -8.15
N HIS A 85 9.23 -6.70 -8.32
CA HIS A 85 8.02 -6.33 -7.57
C HIS A 85 8.22 -6.43 -6.04
N PRO A 86 7.52 -5.60 -5.26
CA PRO A 86 7.51 -5.72 -3.81
C PRO A 86 6.85 -7.03 -3.36
N LEU A 87 7.24 -7.51 -2.18
CA LEU A 87 6.76 -8.81 -1.67
C LEU A 87 5.26 -8.78 -1.39
N TRP A 88 4.71 -7.69 -0.87
CA TRP A 88 3.27 -7.53 -0.64
C TRP A 88 2.45 -7.68 -1.94
N TYR A 89 3.00 -7.22 -3.08
CA TYR A 89 2.33 -7.39 -4.37
C TYR A 89 2.33 -8.85 -4.80
N ARG A 90 3.45 -9.56 -4.61
CA ARG A 90 3.50 -11.01 -4.87
C ARG A 90 2.59 -11.80 -3.94
N ASN A 91 2.40 -11.33 -2.71
CA ASN A 91 1.46 -11.93 -1.78
C ASN A 91 0.02 -11.80 -2.28
N LEU A 92 -0.42 -10.59 -2.66
CA LEU A 92 -1.81 -10.39 -3.10
C LEU A 92 -2.15 -11.03 -4.45
N VAL A 93 -1.14 -11.26 -5.31
CA VAL A 93 -1.33 -12.02 -6.55
C VAL A 93 -1.63 -13.49 -6.24
N ASP A 94 -1.02 -14.05 -5.20
CA ASP A 94 -1.24 -15.44 -4.78
C ASP A 94 -2.50 -15.57 -3.88
N ASN A 95 -2.82 -14.55 -3.06
CA ASN A 95 -4.05 -14.47 -2.26
C ASN A 95 -4.60 -13.03 -2.22
N PRO A 96 -5.72 -12.73 -2.91
CA PRO A 96 -6.26 -11.37 -3.01
C PRO A 96 -6.97 -10.89 -1.75
N GLU A 97 -7.26 -11.75 -0.77
CA GLU A 97 -7.88 -11.34 0.50
C GLU A 97 -6.87 -10.58 1.36
N VAL A 98 -7.23 -9.34 1.74
CA VAL A 98 -6.37 -8.45 2.50
C VAL A 98 -7.16 -7.75 3.61
N GLU A 99 -6.44 -7.21 4.59
CA GLU A 99 -7.00 -6.28 5.56
C GLU A 99 -6.38 -4.90 5.32
N LEU A 100 -7.22 -3.87 5.39
CA LEU A 100 -6.82 -2.48 5.32
C LEU A 100 -7.04 -1.80 6.66
N GLN A 101 -6.16 -0.86 6.99
CA GLN A 101 -6.42 0.16 7.99
C GLN A 101 -6.27 1.54 7.36
N VAL A 102 -7.33 2.34 7.41
CA VAL A 102 -7.37 3.73 6.93
C VAL A 102 -7.83 4.59 8.10
N LYS A 103 -6.95 5.48 8.59
CA LYS A 103 -7.11 6.14 9.90
C LYS A 103 -7.46 5.10 11.00
N ALA A 104 -8.58 5.32 11.70
CA ALA A 104 -9.08 4.45 12.75
C ALA A 104 -9.85 3.23 12.22
N ASP A 105 -10.27 3.23 10.95
CA ASP A 105 -11.09 2.18 10.38
C ASP A 105 -10.22 1.02 9.91
N ALA A 106 -10.53 -0.19 10.38
CA ALA A 106 -9.89 -1.43 9.94
C ALA A 106 -10.95 -2.40 9.37
N PHE A 107 -10.73 -2.89 8.15
CA PHE A 107 -11.72 -3.69 7.44
C PHE A 107 -11.07 -4.65 6.43
N LYS A 108 -11.83 -5.66 6.00
CA LYS A 108 -11.41 -6.61 4.97
C LYS A 108 -11.65 -6.03 3.58
N ALA A 109 -10.76 -6.34 2.65
CA ALA A 109 -10.85 -5.95 1.26
C ALA A 109 -10.37 -7.08 0.34
N THR A 110 -10.74 -6.98 -0.94
CA THR A 110 -10.19 -7.81 -2.01
C THR A 110 -9.29 -6.96 -2.89
N ALA A 111 -8.09 -7.45 -3.17
CA ALA A 111 -7.11 -6.81 -4.01
C ALA A 111 -7.11 -7.39 -5.43
N ARG A 112 -6.97 -6.52 -6.43
CA ARG A 112 -6.71 -6.93 -7.82
C ARG A 112 -5.74 -5.98 -8.50
N THR A 113 -4.96 -6.51 -9.45
CA THR A 113 -4.17 -5.65 -10.33
C THR A 113 -5.11 -4.98 -11.32
N ALA A 114 -4.99 -3.66 -11.49
CA ALA A 114 -5.72 -2.93 -12.50
C ALA A 114 -5.35 -3.44 -13.90
N THR A 115 -6.34 -3.61 -14.77
CA THR A 115 -6.10 -3.88 -16.19
C THR A 115 -5.34 -2.71 -16.84
N PRO A 116 -4.71 -2.91 -18.02
CA PRO A 116 -4.03 -1.81 -18.71
C PRO A 116 -4.92 -0.59 -18.97
N GLN A 117 -6.19 -0.80 -19.31
CA GLN A 117 -7.17 0.25 -19.56
C GLN A 117 -7.52 1.01 -18.27
N GLU A 118 -7.77 0.30 -17.17
CA GLU A 118 -8.00 0.93 -15.87
C GLU A 118 -6.77 1.69 -15.41
N LYS A 119 -5.58 1.09 -15.52
CA LYS A 119 -4.32 1.73 -15.14
C LYS A 119 -4.11 3.04 -15.90
N ALA A 120 -4.41 3.10 -17.20
CA ALA A 120 -4.30 4.34 -17.96
C ALA A 120 -5.15 5.48 -17.37
N ARG A 121 -6.32 5.17 -16.81
CA ARG A 121 -7.21 6.12 -16.11
C ARG A 121 -6.78 6.40 -14.67
N LEU A 122 -6.27 5.40 -13.95
CA LEU A 122 -5.96 5.47 -12.52
C LEU A 122 -4.56 6.03 -12.22
N TRP A 123 -3.61 5.82 -13.13
CA TRP A 123 -2.21 6.24 -12.94
C TRP A 123 -2.06 7.75 -12.72
N PRO A 124 -2.74 8.64 -13.46
CA PRO A 124 -2.68 10.08 -13.20
C PRO A 124 -3.05 10.46 -11.76
N LYS A 125 -4.06 9.81 -11.16
CA LYS A 125 -4.46 10.04 -9.76
C LYS A 125 -3.34 9.68 -8.79
N MET A 126 -2.63 8.58 -9.04
CA MET A 126 -1.50 8.18 -8.20
C MET A 126 -0.30 9.11 -8.37
N VAL A 127 -0.04 9.61 -9.58
CA VAL A 127 1.01 10.60 -9.85
C VAL A 127 0.68 11.96 -9.24
N GLU A 128 -0.58 12.35 -9.19
CA GLU A 128 -1.02 13.57 -8.51
C GLU A 128 -0.71 13.51 -7.01
N VAL A 129 -0.99 12.38 -6.36
CA VAL A 129 -0.67 12.14 -4.95
C VAL A 129 0.84 12.00 -4.70
N TRP A 130 1.55 11.33 -5.63
CA TRP A 130 2.99 11.10 -5.50
C TRP A 130 3.71 11.24 -6.85
N PRO A 131 4.11 12.48 -7.22
CA PRO A 131 4.75 12.78 -8.50
C PRO A 131 5.98 11.90 -8.84
N PRO A 132 6.82 11.47 -7.87
CA PRO A 132 7.96 10.62 -8.15
C PRO A 132 7.64 9.27 -8.82
N TYR A 133 6.38 8.81 -8.82
CA TYR A 133 5.99 7.63 -9.59
C TYR A 133 6.33 7.74 -11.09
N THR A 134 6.27 8.96 -11.66
CA THR A 134 6.65 9.22 -13.05
C THR A 134 8.09 8.82 -13.32
N ASP A 135 9.01 9.14 -12.41
CA ASP A 135 10.41 8.79 -12.58
C ASP A 135 10.69 7.33 -12.23
N TYR A 136 9.95 6.75 -11.29
CA TYR A 136 10.08 5.33 -10.96
C TYR A 136 9.73 4.46 -12.17
N GLN A 137 8.71 4.84 -12.94
CA GLN A 137 8.32 4.12 -14.15
C GLN A 137 9.39 4.16 -15.24
N LYS A 138 10.19 5.23 -15.33
CA LYS A 138 11.31 5.33 -16.30
C LYS A 138 12.52 4.47 -15.91
N ARG A 139 12.62 4.04 -14.64
CA ARG A 139 13.78 3.31 -14.10
C ARG A 139 13.72 1.79 -14.28
N THR A 140 12.64 1.26 -14.83
CA THR A 140 12.43 -0.18 -14.98
C THR A 140 11.60 -0.49 -16.21
N ASP A 141 11.85 -1.66 -16.81
CA ASP A 141 11.13 -2.14 -17.99
C ASP A 141 9.84 -2.90 -17.63
N ARG A 142 9.66 -3.27 -16.35
CA ARG A 142 8.43 -3.91 -15.91
C ARG A 142 7.29 -2.90 -15.86
N ASP A 143 6.09 -3.38 -16.13
CA ASP A 143 4.91 -2.60 -15.81
C ASP A 143 4.80 -2.42 -14.28
N ILE A 144 4.73 -1.18 -13.80
CA ILE A 144 4.53 -0.88 -12.38
C ILE A 144 3.03 -1.06 -12.04
N PRO A 145 2.62 -2.08 -11.28
CA PRO A 145 1.21 -2.35 -11.07
C PRO A 145 0.53 -1.26 -10.24
N VAL A 146 -0.66 -0.85 -10.69
CA VAL A 146 -1.67 -0.21 -9.84
C VAL A 146 -2.57 -1.32 -9.31
N VAL A 147 -2.83 -1.32 -8.00
CA VAL A 147 -3.69 -2.30 -7.34
C VAL A 147 -4.94 -1.58 -6.85
N VAL A 148 -6.09 -2.13 -7.20
CA VAL A 148 -7.41 -1.70 -6.74
C VAL A 148 -7.80 -2.56 -5.55
N LEU A 149 -8.25 -1.93 -4.48
CA LEU A 149 -8.64 -2.56 -3.23
C LEU A 149 -10.10 -2.19 -2.93
N THR A 150 -10.97 -3.19 -2.97
CA THR A 150 -12.42 -3.02 -2.78
C THR A 150 -12.81 -3.60 -1.43
N SER A 151 -13.49 -2.81 -0.58
CA SER A 151 -13.97 -3.30 0.71
C SER A 151 -14.95 -4.46 0.53
N VAL A 152 -14.87 -5.44 1.43
CA VAL A 152 -15.85 -6.53 1.50
C VAL A 152 -16.87 -6.14 2.55
N SER A 153 -18.14 -6.04 2.13
CA SER A 153 -19.28 -5.77 3.01
C SER A 153 -19.60 -6.96 3.93
#